data_AF-A0A957X037-F1
#
_entry.id   AF-A0A957X037-F1
#
_cell.length_a   1.000
_cell.length_b   1.000
_cell.length_c   1.000
_cell.angle_alpha   90.00
_cell.angle_beta   90.00
_cell.angle_gamma   90.00
#
_symmetry.space_group_name_H-M   'P 1'
#
loop_
_entity.id
_entity.type
_entity.pdbx_description
1 polymer ?
#
loop_
_entity_poly.entity_id
_entity_poly.type
_entity_poly.pdbx_seq_one_letter_code
_entity_poly.pdbx_strand_id
1 'polypeptide(L)'
;LLGPYNNFYGNAVVIRLNRKLAVAGGELDVFLLYGHLSQVTVQVGDQVRPEDVVGMVGMTGIAIGPHLHVEIRLGANTYFNNVNPYLWVAPLEGNGAVAVRVLTADGRTWPNARISLVRYAGGTAAWARQIITYMDVECIGPDPAWGENGAMDGVPAGSYYVIGVVNGERLSAEITVEAGRTSFVELRTQQ
;
A
#
# COMPACT_ATOMS: atom_id res chain seq x y z
N LEU A 1 -16.96 -8.28 -12.20
CA LEU A 1 -15.62 -8.45 -12.79
C LEU A 1 -14.59 -8.18 -11.69
N LEU A 2 -13.59 -9.05 -11.50
CA LEU A 2 -12.60 -8.84 -10.43
C LEU A 2 -11.49 -7.87 -10.81
N GLY A 3 -11.00 -7.92 -12.06
CA GLY A 3 -9.96 -7.03 -12.58
C GLY A 3 -10.47 -6.13 -13.71
N PRO A 4 -9.57 -5.53 -14.50
CA PRO A 4 -9.94 -4.69 -15.67
C PRO A 4 -10.65 -5.47 -16.77
N TYR A 5 -10.37 -6.78 -16.90
CA TYR A 5 -10.99 -7.69 -17.86
C TYR A 5 -11.00 -9.13 -17.32
N ASN A 6 -11.69 -10.04 -18.03
CA ASN A 6 -11.83 -11.43 -17.61
C ASN A 6 -10.46 -12.12 -17.52
N ASN A 7 -10.28 -12.98 -16.51
CA ASN A 7 -9.07 -13.77 -16.29
C ASN A 7 -7.79 -12.95 -15.99
N PHE A 8 -7.91 -11.67 -15.60
CA PHE A 8 -6.76 -10.84 -15.25
C PHE A 8 -5.89 -11.47 -14.15
N TYR A 9 -6.50 -11.88 -13.04
CA TYR A 9 -5.80 -12.53 -11.92
C TYR A 9 -5.59 -14.03 -12.10
N GLY A 10 -6.17 -14.66 -13.13
CA GLY A 10 -6.26 -16.12 -13.19
C GLY A 10 -7.10 -16.67 -12.04
N ASN A 11 -6.59 -17.70 -11.37
CA ASN A 11 -7.20 -18.18 -10.12
C ASN A 11 -7.02 -17.13 -9.03
N ALA A 12 -8.11 -16.80 -8.35
CA ALA A 12 -8.10 -15.83 -7.27
C ALA A 12 -9.01 -16.26 -6.12
N VAL A 13 -8.64 -15.84 -4.92
CA VAL A 13 -9.47 -15.92 -3.71
C VAL A 13 -9.74 -14.49 -3.25
N VAL A 14 -11.00 -14.20 -2.92
CA VAL A 14 -11.37 -12.94 -2.27
C VAL A 14 -12.04 -13.25 -0.95
N ILE A 15 -11.49 -12.69 0.12
CA ILE A 15 -12.00 -12.83 1.49
C ILE A 15 -12.60 -11.49 1.90
N ARG A 16 -13.89 -11.45 2.23
CA ARG A 16 -14.48 -10.31 2.95
C ARG A 16 -14.16 -10.48 4.43
N LEU A 17 -13.49 -9.49 5.01
CA LEU A 17 -13.17 -9.53 6.43
C LEU A 17 -14.42 -9.29 7.27
N ASN A 18 -14.52 -9.97 8.42
CA ASN A 18 -15.57 -9.72 9.40
C ASN A 18 -15.42 -8.33 10.04
N ARG A 19 -14.19 -7.85 10.17
CA ARG A 19 -13.90 -6.51 10.66
C ARG A 19 -14.14 -5.50 9.54
N LYS A 20 -15.01 -4.54 9.82
CA LYS A 20 -15.20 -3.35 8.97
C LYS A 20 -14.24 -2.24 9.37
N LEU A 21 -13.95 -1.35 8.43
CA LEU A 21 -13.20 -0.12 8.66
C LEU A 21 -14.16 1.00 9.05
N ALA A 22 -14.00 1.56 10.25
CA ALA A 22 -14.70 2.77 10.64
C ALA A 22 -14.11 3.99 9.90
N VAL A 23 -14.97 4.80 9.31
CA VAL A 23 -14.64 6.05 8.61
C VAL A 23 -15.63 7.14 9.04
N ALA A 24 -15.34 8.40 8.73
CA ALA A 24 -16.22 9.52 9.12
C ALA A 24 -17.68 9.36 8.64
N GLY A 25 -17.90 8.67 7.50
CA GLY A 25 -19.22 8.40 6.93
C GLY A 25 -19.88 7.08 7.34
N GLY A 26 -19.32 6.33 8.30
CA GLY A 26 -19.86 5.05 8.75
C GLY A 26 -18.81 3.93 8.73
N GLU A 27 -19.17 2.78 8.16
CA GLU A 27 -18.28 1.62 8.10
C GLU A 27 -18.16 1.08 6.66
N LEU A 28 -16.94 0.75 6.26
CA LEU A 28 -16.64 0.12 4.99
C LEU A 28 -16.33 -1.36 5.16
N ASP A 29 -16.84 -2.18 4.25
CA ASP A 29 -16.37 -3.55 4.10
C ASP A 29 -14.91 -3.56 3.63
N VAL A 30 -14.14 -4.54 4.11
CA VAL A 30 -12.75 -4.75 3.70
C VAL A 30 -12.66 -6.09 2.99
N PHE A 31 -12.06 -6.11 1.81
CA PHE A 31 -11.80 -7.32 1.04
C PHE A 31 -10.30 -7.51 0.85
N LEU A 32 -9.84 -8.74 0.99
CA LEU A 32 -8.48 -9.18 0.72
C LEU A 32 -8.51 -10.08 -0.52
N LEU A 33 -7.77 -9.73 -1.55
CA LEU A 33 -7.64 -10.53 -2.77
C LEU A 33 -6.25 -11.16 -2.83
N TYR A 34 -6.22 -12.46 -3.11
CA TYR A 34 -5.03 -13.21 -3.51
C TYR A 34 -5.18 -13.63 -4.97
N GLY A 35 -4.29 -13.17 -5.84
CA GLY A 35 -4.31 -13.43 -7.28
C GLY A 35 -3.14 -14.30 -7.76
N HIS A 36 -3.23 -14.70 -9.03
CA HIS A 36 -2.25 -15.50 -9.76
C HIS A 36 -2.01 -16.91 -9.21
N LEU A 37 -2.97 -17.46 -8.45
CA LEU A 37 -2.80 -18.72 -7.75
C LEU A 37 -2.64 -19.92 -8.71
N SER A 38 -1.79 -20.89 -8.38
CA SER A 38 -1.72 -22.15 -9.13
C SER A 38 -2.90 -23.08 -8.78
N GLN A 39 -3.39 -22.98 -7.55
CA GLN A 39 -4.49 -23.76 -7.01
C GLN A 39 -5.28 -22.93 -6.00
N VAL A 40 -6.61 -23.10 -5.99
CA VAL A 40 -7.52 -22.60 -4.94
C VAL A 40 -7.95 -23.79 -4.09
N THR A 41 -7.90 -23.66 -2.75
CA THR A 41 -8.23 -24.74 -1.80
C THR A 41 -9.52 -24.50 -1.03
N VAL A 42 -10.23 -23.41 -1.31
CA VAL A 42 -11.48 -22.99 -0.67
C VAL A 42 -12.59 -22.78 -1.70
N GLN A 43 -13.82 -22.69 -1.22
CA GLN A 43 -15.01 -22.44 -2.03
C GLN A 43 -15.75 -21.18 -1.57
N VAL A 44 -16.59 -20.65 -2.45
CA VAL A 44 -17.43 -19.48 -2.11
C VAL A 44 -18.37 -19.86 -0.97
N GLY A 45 -18.33 -19.07 0.11
CA GLY A 45 -19.13 -19.28 1.31
C GLY A 45 -18.36 -19.87 2.49
N ASP A 46 -17.14 -20.37 2.26
CA ASP A 46 -16.28 -20.86 3.34
C ASP A 46 -15.90 -19.72 4.29
N GLN A 47 -15.89 -20.02 5.58
CA GLN A 47 -15.30 -19.17 6.60
C GLN A 47 -13.85 -19.59 6.83
N VAL A 48 -12.93 -18.63 6.71
CA VAL A 48 -11.50 -18.84 6.91
C VAL A 48 -11.00 -18.00 8.07
N ARG A 49 -9.94 -18.47 8.72
CA ARG A 49 -9.22 -17.82 9.82
C ARG A 49 -7.80 -17.50 9.39
N PRO A 50 -7.08 -16.61 10.09
CA PRO A 50 -5.64 -16.51 9.94
C PRO A 50 -4.99 -17.90 10.00
N GLU A 51 -3.94 -18.11 9.20
CA GLU A 51 -3.20 -19.38 9.02
C GLU A 51 -3.89 -20.45 8.15
N ASP A 52 -5.18 -20.34 7.85
CA ASP A 52 -5.84 -21.27 6.92
C ASP A 52 -5.25 -21.12 5.51
N VAL A 53 -4.90 -22.25 4.88
CA VAL A 53 -4.40 -22.29 3.51
C VAL A 53 -5.58 -22.13 2.54
N VAL A 54 -5.60 -21.00 1.82
CA VAL A 54 -6.66 -20.68 0.83
C VAL A 54 -6.27 -20.93 -0.63
N GLY A 55 -4.98 -21.18 -0.88
CA GLY A 55 -4.46 -21.51 -2.20
C GLY A 55 -2.95 -21.60 -2.22
N MET A 56 -2.42 -21.87 -3.41
CA MET A 56 -0.98 -22.01 -3.67
C MET A 56 -0.51 -20.92 -4.63
N VAL A 57 0.67 -20.34 -4.38
CA VAL A 57 1.31 -19.36 -5.27
C VAL A 57 1.46 -19.95 -6.67
N GLY A 58 1.25 -19.14 -7.69
CA GLY A 58 1.35 -19.57 -9.08
C GLY A 58 1.66 -18.43 -10.04
N MET A 59 1.24 -18.63 -11.28
CA MET A 59 1.46 -17.69 -12.38
C MET A 59 0.28 -17.67 -13.36
N THR A 60 -0.95 -17.91 -12.88
CA THR A 60 -2.12 -17.88 -13.76
C THR A 60 -2.58 -16.46 -14.09
N GLY A 61 -3.35 -16.29 -15.16
CA GLY A 61 -3.82 -14.97 -15.60
C GLY A 61 -2.73 -14.24 -16.37
N ILE A 62 -2.51 -12.96 -16.04
CA ILE A 62 -1.52 -12.12 -16.73
C ILE A 62 -0.11 -12.17 -16.11
N ALA A 63 0.11 -13.00 -15.08
CA ALA A 63 1.39 -13.08 -14.40
C ALA A 63 2.51 -13.52 -15.33
N ILE A 64 3.62 -12.77 -15.32
CA ILE A 64 4.81 -13.05 -16.14
C ILE A 64 5.79 -14.04 -15.50
N GLY A 65 5.57 -14.39 -14.23
CA GLY A 65 6.35 -15.36 -13.48
C GLY A 65 5.69 -15.70 -12.14
N PRO A 66 6.15 -16.75 -11.43
CA PRO A 66 5.53 -17.16 -10.18
C PRO A 66 5.62 -16.09 -9.08
N HIS A 67 4.48 -15.56 -8.65
CA HIS A 67 4.37 -14.61 -7.55
C HIS A 67 2.95 -14.57 -6.98
N LEU A 68 2.80 -13.96 -5.80
CA LEU A 68 1.51 -13.68 -5.20
C LEU A 68 1.13 -12.22 -5.47
N HIS A 69 -0.05 -12.00 -6.04
CA HIS A 69 -0.65 -10.66 -6.09
C HIS A 69 -1.59 -10.47 -4.91
N VAL A 70 -1.44 -9.38 -4.18
CA VAL A 70 -2.23 -9.07 -2.98
C VAL A 70 -2.89 -7.72 -3.15
N GLU A 71 -4.19 -7.64 -2.88
CA GLU A 71 -4.90 -6.35 -2.82
C GLU A 71 -5.72 -6.25 -1.55
N ILE A 72 -5.86 -5.03 -1.07
CA ILE A 72 -6.89 -4.64 -0.12
C ILE A 72 -7.88 -3.75 -0.84
N ARG A 73 -9.17 -4.04 -0.70
CA ARG A 73 -10.25 -3.24 -1.28
C ARG A 73 -11.21 -2.76 -0.22
N LEU A 74 -11.60 -1.49 -0.30
CA LEU A 74 -12.48 -0.85 0.68
C LEU A 74 -13.86 -0.51 0.09
N GLY A 75 -14.90 -0.82 0.83
CA GLY A 75 -16.30 -0.52 0.51
C GLY A 75 -16.92 -1.46 -0.52
N ALA A 76 -16.21 -1.78 -1.61
CA ALA A 76 -16.71 -2.69 -2.65
C ALA A 76 -15.61 -3.61 -3.19
N ASN A 77 -15.98 -4.85 -3.54
CA ASN A 77 -15.08 -5.81 -4.17
C ASN A 77 -14.94 -5.52 -5.68
N THR A 78 -14.27 -4.43 -6.03
CA THR A 78 -14.01 -4.04 -7.42
C THR A 78 -12.56 -3.60 -7.62
N TYR A 79 -12.09 -3.62 -8.87
CA TYR A 79 -10.76 -3.16 -9.27
C TYR A 79 -10.50 -1.67 -8.99
N PHE A 80 -11.54 -0.86 -8.76
CA PHE A 80 -11.39 0.59 -8.55
C PHE A 80 -11.38 0.98 -7.06
N ASN A 81 -11.52 0.00 -6.18
CA ASN A 81 -11.61 0.20 -4.74
C ASN A 81 -10.33 -0.23 -4.00
N ASN A 82 -9.22 -0.43 -4.71
CA ASN A 82 -7.97 -0.88 -4.13
C ASN A 82 -7.29 0.23 -3.32
N VAL A 83 -6.62 -0.14 -2.24
CA VAL A 83 -5.69 0.70 -1.48
C VAL A 83 -4.33 0.01 -1.37
N ASN A 84 -3.30 0.74 -0.97
CA ASN A 84 -1.95 0.16 -0.88
C ASN A 84 -1.87 -0.87 0.28
N PRO A 85 -1.59 -2.15 -0.03
CA PRO A 85 -1.60 -3.21 1.00
C PRO A 85 -0.49 -3.06 2.04
N TYR A 86 0.56 -2.26 1.79
CA TYR A 86 1.65 -2.04 2.76
C TYR A 86 1.18 -1.44 4.08
N LEU A 87 0.08 -0.67 4.08
CA LEU A 87 -0.48 -0.11 5.32
C LEU A 87 -1.44 -1.07 6.05
N TRP A 88 -1.70 -2.24 5.47
CA TRP A 88 -2.70 -3.21 5.91
C TRP A 88 -2.11 -4.56 6.31
N VAL A 89 -0.81 -4.75 6.08
CA VAL A 89 -0.03 -5.90 6.52
C VAL A 89 0.80 -5.47 7.73
N ALA A 90 0.89 -6.35 8.73
CA ALA A 90 1.75 -6.08 9.88
C ALA A 90 3.22 -5.97 9.44
N PRO A 91 3.93 -4.89 9.78
CA PRO A 91 5.35 -4.78 9.48
C PRO A 91 6.16 -5.93 10.08
N LEU A 92 7.22 -6.35 9.39
CA LEU A 92 8.17 -7.32 9.93
C LEU A 92 8.81 -6.82 11.24
N GLU A 93 9.25 -7.74 12.09
CA GLU A 93 9.92 -7.41 13.35
C GLU A 93 11.08 -6.41 13.13
N GLY A 94 11.11 -5.36 13.96
CA GLY A 94 12.11 -4.29 13.86
C GLY A 94 11.84 -3.24 12.78
N ASN A 95 10.82 -3.42 11.94
CA ASN A 95 10.42 -2.49 10.89
C ASN A 95 9.07 -1.82 11.20
N GLY A 96 8.83 -0.67 10.58
CA GLY A 96 7.53 -0.02 10.48
C GLY A 96 7.17 0.27 9.02
N ALA A 97 6.01 0.89 8.84
CA ALA A 97 5.55 1.41 7.55
C ALA A 97 5.62 2.93 7.52
N VAL A 98 5.71 3.51 6.32
CA VAL A 98 5.71 4.95 6.09
C VAL A 98 4.64 5.28 5.07
N ALA A 99 3.72 6.16 5.46
CA ALA A 99 2.72 6.77 4.60
C ALA A 99 3.13 8.22 4.29
N VAL A 100 3.14 8.58 3.01
CA VAL A 100 3.52 9.90 2.51
C VAL A 100 2.34 10.53 1.79
N ARG A 101 2.06 11.78 2.12
CA ARG A 101 1.11 12.63 1.40
C ARG A 101 1.85 13.82 0.80
N VAL A 102 1.98 13.85 -0.52
CA VAL A 102 2.64 14.94 -1.26
C VAL A 102 1.58 15.76 -1.98
N LEU A 103 1.45 17.03 -1.60
CA LEU A 103 0.37 17.91 -2.04
C LEU A 103 0.87 19.19 -2.70
N THR A 104 0.04 19.75 -3.57
CA THR A 104 0.10 21.14 -4.01
C THR A 104 -0.33 22.08 -2.87
N ALA A 105 -0.09 23.39 -3.04
CA ALA A 105 -0.59 24.40 -2.12
C ALA A 105 -2.11 24.33 -1.94
N ASP A 106 -2.85 24.06 -3.02
CA ASP A 106 -4.32 23.92 -3.02
C ASP A 106 -4.83 22.54 -2.60
N GLY A 107 -3.96 21.59 -2.24
CA GLY A 107 -4.32 20.31 -1.64
C GLY A 107 -4.58 19.17 -2.62
N ARG A 108 -4.25 19.33 -3.91
CA ARG A 108 -4.22 18.23 -4.88
C ARG A 108 -3.00 17.35 -4.65
N THR A 109 -3.11 16.07 -4.95
CA THR A 109 -1.99 15.13 -4.89
C THR A 109 -1.03 15.33 -6.05
N TRP A 110 0.27 15.20 -5.78
CA TRP A 110 1.28 15.08 -6.84
C TRP A 110 1.44 13.61 -7.26
N PRO A 111 1.11 13.21 -8.50
CA PRO A 111 1.38 11.86 -9.00
C PRO A 111 2.84 11.73 -9.47
N ASN A 112 3.39 10.51 -9.43
CA ASN A 112 4.76 10.19 -9.88
C ASN A 112 5.90 10.97 -9.21
N ALA A 113 5.64 11.57 -8.05
CA ALA A 113 6.64 12.32 -7.29
C ALA A 113 7.60 11.33 -6.60
N ARG A 114 8.90 11.57 -6.75
CA ARG A 114 9.94 10.73 -6.16
C ARG A 114 10.38 11.30 -4.81
N ILE A 115 10.02 10.57 -3.75
CA ILE A 115 10.36 10.91 -2.37
C ILE A 115 11.37 9.87 -1.86
N SER A 116 12.53 10.33 -1.42
CA SER A 116 13.56 9.49 -0.85
C SER A 116 13.46 9.49 0.67
N LEU A 117 13.50 8.31 1.26
CA LEU A 117 13.62 8.10 2.69
C LEU A 117 15.06 7.71 3.00
N VAL A 118 15.77 8.54 3.76
CA VAL A 118 17.22 8.42 3.97
C VAL A 118 17.55 8.43 5.45
N ARG A 119 18.32 7.44 5.91
CA ARG A 119 18.93 7.41 7.25
C ARG A 119 20.42 7.60 7.14
N TYR A 120 20.95 8.57 7.87
CA TYR A 120 22.39 8.82 7.96
C TYR A 120 23.01 8.14 9.18
N ALA A 121 24.23 7.62 9.03
CA ALA A 121 25.07 7.18 10.13
C ALA A 121 26.51 7.65 9.87
N GLY A 122 27.13 8.33 10.84
CA GLY A 122 28.49 8.86 10.68
C GLY A 122 28.65 9.82 9.49
N GLY A 123 27.61 10.60 9.16
CA GLY A 123 27.63 11.52 8.02
C GLY A 123 27.44 10.88 6.64
N THR A 124 27.22 9.56 6.57
CA THR A 124 26.98 8.83 5.31
C THR A 124 25.56 8.28 5.26
N ALA A 125 24.96 8.17 4.07
CA ALA A 125 23.64 7.57 3.89
C ALA A 125 23.73 6.05 4.09
N ALA A 126 23.46 5.60 5.31
CA ALA A 126 23.56 4.20 5.72
C ALA A 126 22.38 3.35 5.22
N TRP A 127 21.25 4.00 4.90
CA TRP A 127 20.09 3.34 4.29
C TRP A 127 19.31 4.37 3.49
N ALA A 128 18.87 3.98 2.29
CA ALA A 128 17.96 4.79 1.49
C ALA A 128 17.01 3.92 0.67
N ARG A 129 15.76 4.37 0.56
CA ARG A 129 14.75 3.84 -0.36
C ARG A 129 13.94 4.99 -0.94
N GLN A 130 13.20 4.70 -2.01
CA GLN A 130 12.37 5.67 -2.70
C GLN A 130 10.91 5.23 -2.68
N ILE A 131 10.04 6.16 -2.30
CA ILE A 131 8.60 6.10 -2.48
C ILE A 131 8.28 6.92 -3.72
N ILE A 132 7.56 6.32 -4.67
CA ILE A 132 6.99 7.02 -5.82
C ILE A 132 5.51 7.19 -5.49
N THR A 133 5.00 8.41 -5.60
CA THR A 133 3.57 8.64 -5.35
C THR A 133 2.71 8.04 -6.46
N TYR A 134 1.52 7.59 -6.09
CA TYR A 134 0.57 6.87 -6.95
C TYR A 134 0.27 7.68 -8.21
N MET A 135 0.26 7.01 -9.35
CA MET A 135 -0.17 7.64 -10.60
C MET A 135 -1.68 7.82 -10.61
N ASP A 136 -2.19 8.91 -11.20
CA ASP A 136 -3.66 9.10 -11.33
C ASP A 136 -4.34 8.02 -12.19
N VAL A 137 -3.56 7.33 -13.03
CA VAL A 137 -4.03 6.21 -13.86
C VAL A 137 -3.96 4.87 -13.15
N GLU A 138 -3.27 4.80 -12.02
CA GLU A 138 -3.24 3.62 -11.16
C GLU A 138 -4.48 3.67 -10.27
N CYS A 139 -5.26 2.59 -10.25
CA CYS A 139 -6.48 2.49 -9.46
C CYS A 139 -6.17 2.23 -7.97
N ILE A 140 -5.23 2.99 -7.39
CA ILE A 140 -4.77 2.89 -6.00
C ILE A 140 -5.30 4.11 -5.25
N GLY A 141 -6.29 3.89 -4.42
CA GLY A 141 -6.81 4.88 -3.49
C GLY A 141 -5.98 4.99 -2.21
N PRO A 142 -6.12 6.10 -1.47
CA PRO A 142 -5.51 6.27 -0.16
C PRO A 142 -6.20 5.39 0.90
N ASP A 143 -5.49 5.11 1.97
CA ASP A 143 -6.11 4.73 3.23
C ASP A 143 -6.94 5.92 3.78
N PRO A 144 -8.22 5.73 4.18
CA PRO A 144 -9.06 6.81 4.69
C PRO A 144 -8.52 7.53 5.93
N ALA A 145 -7.65 6.90 6.73
CA ALA A 145 -7.06 7.52 7.92
C ALA A 145 -5.93 8.49 7.57
N TRP A 146 -5.18 8.22 6.50
CA TRP A 146 -3.97 8.96 6.15
C TRP A 146 -4.15 9.85 4.92
N GLY A 147 -5.02 9.49 3.98
CA GLY A 147 -5.15 10.20 2.72
C GLY A 147 -3.85 10.19 1.90
N GLU A 148 -3.01 9.17 2.09
CA GLU A 148 -1.67 9.12 1.52
C GLU A 148 -1.72 8.87 0.02
N ASN A 149 -0.76 9.43 -0.71
CA ASN A 149 -0.56 9.12 -2.12
C ASN A 149 0.77 8.41 -2.37
N GLY A 150 1.38 7.83 -1.33
CA GLY A 150 2.57 7.03 -1.41
C GLY A 150 2.77 6.27 -0.11
N ALA A 151 3.21 5.02 -0.17
CA ALA A 151 3.49 4.23 1.03
C ALA A 151 4.59 3.20 0.80
N MET A 152 5.22 2.78 1.90
CA MET A 152 6.25 1.75 1.95
C MET A 152 6.21 1.02 3.27
N ASP A 153 6.33 -0.31 3.25
CA ASP A 153 6.60 -1.13 4.43
C ASP A 153 8.07 -1.60 4.44
N GLY A 154 8.49 -2.28 5.50
CA GLY A 154 9.83 -2.85 5.64
C GLY A 154 10.90 -1.79 5.93
N VAL A 155 10.49 -0.67 6.53
CA VAL A 155 11.40 0.41 6.91
C VAL A 155 11.93 0.14 8.31
N PRO A 156 13.25 -0.07 8.51
CA PRO A 156 13.80 -0.31 9.85
C PRO A 156 13.46 0.82 10.82
N ALA A 157 13.26 0.49 12.08
CA ALA A 157 13.05 1.50 13.10
C ALA A 157 14.25 2.47 13.19
N GLY A 158 13.96 3.75 13.39
CA GLY A 158 14.97 4.80 13.50
C GLY A 158 14.51 6.15 12.94
N SER A 159 15.42 7.11 12.91
CA SER A 159 15.17 8.46 12.39
C SER A 159 15.58 8.58 10.94
N TYR A 160 14.74 9.24 10.15
CA TYR A 160 14.90 9.37 8.70
C TYR A 160 14.62 10.79 8.23
N TYR A 161 15.34 11.20 7.20
CA TYR A 161 14.99 12.35 6.37
C TYR A 161 14.12 11.87 5.21
N VAL A 162 12.96 12.51 5.05
CA VAL A 162 12.08 12.36 3.90
C VAL A 162 12.36 13.54 2.98
N ILE A 163 12.96 13.31 1.82
CA ILE A 163 13.42 14.37 0.91
C ILE A 163 12.94 14.14 -0.51
N GLY A 164 12.57 15.20 -1.21
CA GLY A 164 12.16 15.12 -2.61
C GLY A 164 12.37 16.42 -3.35
N VAL A 165 12.42 16.34 -4.68
CA VAL A 165 12.29 17.51 -5.55
C VAL A 165 11.02 17.33 -6.37
N VAL A 166 10.04 18.18 -6.14
CA VAL A 166 8.71 18.10 -6.79
C VAL A 166 8.46 19.43 -7.47
N ASN A 167 8.25 19.41 -8.79
CA ASN A 167 8.07 20.61 -9.59
C ASN A 167 9.18 21.68 -9.40
N GLY A 168 10.43 21.24 -9.23
CA GLY A 168 11.58 22.12 -8.99
C GLY A 168 11.74 22.60 -7.54
N GLU A 169 10.78 22.31 -6.65
CA GLU A 169 10.83 22.68 -5.25
C GLU A 169 11.42 21.55 -4.40
N ARG A 170 12.30 21.91 -3.46
CA ARG A 170 12.85 20.96 -2.49
C ARG A 170 11.90 20.80 -1.32
N LEU A 171 11.45 19.58 -1.10
CA LEU A 171 10.64 19.19 0.05
C LEU A 171 11.50 18.37 1.00
N SER A 172 11.38 18.64 2.30
CA SER A 172 12.08 17.87 3.33
C SER A 172 11.29 17.82 4.64
N ALA A 173 11.30 16.67 5.29
CA ALA A 173 10.83 16.50 6.66
C ALA A 173 11.70 15.45 7.38
N GLU A 174 11.70 15.49 8.71
CA GLU A 174 12.25 14.41 9.53
C GLU A 174 11.10 13.57 10.09
N ILE A 175 11.28 12.24 10.08
CA ILE A 175 10.33 11.31 10.71
C ILE A 175 11.09 10.32 11.60
N THR A 176 10.38 9.79 12.59
CA THR A 176 10.81 8.60 13.32
C THR A 176 9.91 7.44 12.93
N VAL A 177 10.53 6.32 12.57
CA VAL A 177 9.86 5.05 12.29
C VAL A 177 10.00 4.18 13.52
N GLU A 178 8.85 3.77 14.06
CA GLU A 178 8.75 2.85 15.19
C GLU A 178 8.39 1.46 14.69
N ALA A 179 8.96 0.43 15.31
CA ALA A 179 8.68 -0.96 14.94
C ALA A 179 7.18 -1.28 15.13
N GLY A 180 6.58 -1.94 14.16
CA GLY A 180 5.17 -2.34 14.16
C GLY A 180 4.18 -1.20 13.99
N ARG A 181 4.62 0.02 13.65
CA ARG A 181 3.76 1.19 13.47
C ARG A 181 3.89 1.81 12.09
N THR A 182 2.87 2.57 11.72
CA THR A 182 2.88 3.43 10.54
C THR A 182 3.26 4.85 10.95
N SER A 183 4.31 5.38 10.33
CA SER A 183 4.68 6.79 10.43
C SER A 183 4.10 7.56 9.25
N PHE A 184 3.51 8.72 9.51
CA PHE A 184 2.89 9.55 8.49
C PHE A 184 3.65 10.86 8.30
N VAL A 185 3.76 11.30 7.05
CA VAL A 185 4.34 12.61 6.70
C VAL A 185 3.57 13.27 5.56
N GLU A 186 3.25 14.54 5.74
CA GLU A 186 2.75 15.40 4.68
C GLU A 186 3.86 16.34 4.21
N LEU A 187 4.04 16.44 2.89
CA LEU A 187 4.91 17.40 2.23
C LEU A 187 4.06 18.23 1.27
N ARG A 188 4.29 19.55 1.24
CA ARG A 188 3.49 20.47 0.43
C ARG A 188 4.38 21.41 -0.37
N THR A 189 4.11 21.53 -1.67
CA THR A 189 4.73 22.55 -2.52
C THR A 189 4.09 23.92 -2.27
N GLN A 190 4.81 24.99 -2.59
CA GLN A 190 4.31 26.37 -2.50
C GLN A 190 3.40 26.73 -3.68
N GLN A 191 3.55 26.02 -4.79
CA GLN A 191 2.65 26.06 -5.95
C GLN A 191 1.45 25.14 -5.78
#